data_AF-A0A968HUF4-F1
#
_entry.id   AF-A0A968HUF4-F1
#
_cell.length_a   1.000
_cell.length_b   1.000
_cell.length_c   1.000
_cell.angle_alpha   90.00
_cell.angle_beta   90.00
_cell.angle_gamma   90.00
#
_symmetry.space_group_name_H-M   'P 1'
#
loop_
_entity.id
_entity.type
_entity.pdbx_description
1 polymer ?
#
loop_
_entity_poly.entity_id
_entity_poly.type
_entity_poly.pdbx_seq_one_letter_code
_entity_poly.pdbx_strand_id
1 'polypeptide(L)'
;MELITDPPIPVKIRKMKERVRWQHPLIAQRGIDQTRFVLDDGGQERPDFSFLAIGDSGWSTAHKPFPQRKIAELMVQQREGCRFVLHTGDVIYQVGSKEYYPANFIEPYREFLLGGERPQSIPYDRMVFSLPVFPAPGNHDYYDLSGFLGALVQATRPLRTLLGLPAELNLGWHGSHCG
;
A
#
# COMPACT_ATOMS: atom_id res chain seq x y z
N MET A 1 22.64 -13.01 -9.36
CA MET A 1 22.36 -11.91 -8.39
C MET A 1 20.90 -11.56 -8.57
N GLU A 2 20.07 -11.82 -7.56
CA GLU A 2 18.64 -11.48 -7.67
C GLU A 2 18.48 -9.96 -7.66
N LEU A 3 17.80 -9.44 -8.69
CA LEU A 3 17.62 -8.01 -8.94
C LEU A 3 16.68 -7.38 -7.90
N ILE A 4 15.65 -8.14 -7.52
CA ILE A 4 14.70 -7.87 -6.45
C ILE A 4 14.92 -8.95 -5.40
N THR A 5 15.04 -8.55 -4.13
CA THR A 5 15.28 -9.48 -3.03
C THR A 5 14.06 -9.56 -2.11
N ASP A 6 13.56 -10.77 -1.89
CA ASP A 6 12.58 -11.03 -0.82
C ASP A 6 13.32 -11.21 0.51
N PRO A 7 13.03 -10.40 1.54
CA PRO A 7 13.60 -10.61 2.87
C PRO A 7 13.25 -12.00 3.41
N PRO A 8 14.18 -12.68 4.12
CA PRO A 8 13.89 -13.97 4.74
C PRO A 8 12.66 -13.91 5.65
N ILE A 9 11.86 -14.98 5.67
CA ILE A 9 10.62 -15.08 6.48
C ILE A 9 10.80 -14.59 7.93
N PRO A 10 11.91 -14.90 8.65
CA PRO A 10 12.12 -14.40 10.01
C PRO A 10 12.16 -12.86 10.11
N VAL A 11 12.67 -12.17 9.08
CA VAL A 11 12.69 -10.71 9.01
C VAL A 11 11.26 -10.17 8.89
N LYS A 12 10.45 -10.74 8.00
CA LYS A 12 9.04 -10.38 7.81
C LYS A 12 8.23 -10.59 9.09
N ILE A 13 8.37 -11.74 9.74
CA ILE A 13 7.72 -12.05 11.03
C ILE A 13 8.12 -11.04 12.12
N ARG A 14 9.41 -10.71 12.22
CA ARG A 14 9.89 -9.72 13.20
C ARG A 14 9.26 -8.34 12.95
N LYS A 15 9.22 -7.89 11.70
CA LYS A 15 8.58 -6.62 11.31
C LYS A 15 7.08 -6.61 11.60
N MET A 16 6.37 -7.72 11.36
CA MET A 16 4.96 -7.87 11.76
C MET A 16 4.79 -7.74 13.28
N LYS A 17 5.64 -8.41 14.07
CA LYS A 17 5.60 -8.33 15.55
C LYS A 17 5.88 -6.93 16.08
N GLU A 18 6.81 -6.20 15.45
CA GLU A 18 7.12 -4.79 15.77
C GLU A 18 5.88 -3.88 15.62
N ARG A 19 5.00 -4.18 14.66
CA ARG A 19 3.75 -3.41 14.41
C ARG A 19 2.59 -3.85 15.29
N VAL A 20 2.35 -5.16 15.42
CA VAL A 20 1.24 -5.71 16.23
C VAL A 20 1.43 -5.40 17.71
N ARG A 21 2.68 -5.39 18.21
CA ARG A 21 3.04 -5.11 19.60
C ARG A 21 2.20 -5.92 20.60
N TRP A 22 1.95 -7.18 20.30
CA TRP A 22 1.10 -8.06 21.12
C TRP A 22 1.56 -8.09 22.58
N GLN A 23 0.63 -7.83 23.51
CA GLN A 23 0.86 -7.79 24.97
C GLN A 23 1.98 -6.84 25.39
N HIS A 24 2.27 -5.82 24.59
CA HIS A 24 3.30 -4.83 24.94
C HIS A 24 2.92 -4.13 26.27
N PRO A 25 3.87 -3.84 27.18
CA PRO A 25 3.55 -3.29 28.50
C PRO A 25 2.64 -2.05 28.48
N LEU A 26 2.89 -1.11 27.56
CA LEU A 26 2.04 0.08 27.38
C LEU A 26 0.59 -0.21 26.97
N ILE A 27 0.34 -1.32 26.27
CA ILE A 27 -1.01 -1.76 25.87
C ILE A 27 -1.69 -2.42 27.07
N ALA A 28 -0.99 -3.36 27.71
CA ALA A 28 -1.49 -4.10 28.87
C ALA A 28 -1.81 -3.17 30.06
N GLN A 29 -0.91 -2.22 30.39
CA GLN A 29 -1.11 -1.25 31.48
C GLN A 29 -2.32 -0.33 31.26
N ARG A 30 -2.70 -0.10 30.00
CA ARG A 30 -3.88 0.69 29.64
C ARG A 30 -5.16 -0.14 29.55
N GLY A 31 -5.09 -1.45 29.78
CA GLY A 31 -6.24 -2.36 29.66
C GLY A 31 -6.82 -2.42 28.24
N ILE A 32 -5.99 -2.19 27.21
CA ILE A 32 -6.45 -2.25 25.82
C ILE A 32 -6.63 -3.73 25.43
N ASP A 33 -7.87 -4.10 25.14
CA ASP A 33 -8.22 -5.45 24.67
C ASP A 33 -7.85 -5.62 23.19
N GLN A 34 -6.73 -6.29 22.93
CA GLN A 34 -6.24 -6.56 21.57
C GLN A 34 -7.01 -7.66 20.82
N THR A 35 -8.05 -8.23 21.42
CA THR A 35 -8.95 -9.21 20.76
C THR A 35 -10.22 -8.57 20.20
N ARG A 36 -10.45 -7.29 20.50
CA ARG A 36 -11.62 -6.55 20.07
C ARG A 36 -11.26 -5.52 19.01
N PHE A 37 -12.04 -5.52 17.94
CA PHE A 37 -12.01 -4.48 16.92
C PHE A 37 -13.22 -3.58 17.12
N VAL A 38 -12.98 -2.32 17.48
CA VAL A 38 -14.03 -1.33 17.76
C VAL A 38 -13.84 -0.14 16.84
N LEU A 39 -14.90 0.22 16.12
CA LEU A 39 -14.97 1.43 15.31
C LEU A 39 -15.84 2.46 16.01
N ASP A 40 -15.24 3.59 16.39
CA ASP A 40 -15.95 4.75 16.93
C ASP A 40 -16.28 5.73 15.80
N ASP A 41 -17.17 5.29 14.91
CA ASP A 41 -17.59 6.01 13.69
C ASP A 41 -19.03 6.56 13.79
N GLY A 42 -19.63 6.52 14.99
CA GLY A 42 -21.02 6.92 15.23
C GLY A 42 -22.07 5.95 14.68
N GLY A 43 -21.69 4.82 14.09
CA GLY A 43 -22.57 3.84 13.45
C GLY A 43 -23.07 2.72 14.37
N GLN A 44 -23.04 2.90 15.70
CA GLN A 44 -23.36 1.82 16.66
C GLN A 44 -24.82 1.33 16.57
N GLU A 45 -25.75 2.21 16.18
CA GLU A 45 -27.18 1.91 16.04
C GLU A 45 -27.53 1.24 14.69
N ARG A 46 -26.55 1.07 13.78
CA ARG A 46 -26.81 0.39 12.50
C ARG A 46 -26.94 -1.11 12.74
N PRO A 47 -28.05 -1.75 12.32
CA PRO A 47 -28.25 -3.19 12.55
C PRO A 47 -27.29 -4.05 11.73
N ASP A 48 -26.84 -3.53 10.58
CA ASP A 48 -26.01 -4.26 9.64
C ASP A 48 -24.53 -3.87 9.75
N PHE A 49 -23.65 -4.87 9.63
CA PHE A 49 -22.20 -4.70 9.60
C PHE A 49 -21.66 -5.22 8.26
N SER A 50 -21.13 -4.31 7.46
CA SER A 50 -20.59 -4.59 6.13
C SER A 50 -19.22 -3.92 5.95
N PHE A 51 -18.32 -4.60 5.24
CA PHE A 51 -16.98 -4.11 4.93
C PHE A 51 -16.51 -4.66 3.59
N LEU A 52 -15.54 -3.97 2.98
CA LEU A 52 -14.87 -4.45 1.78
C LEU A 52 -13.58 -5.17 2.16
N ALA A 53 -13.32 -6.29 1.50
CA ALA A 53 -12.04 -6.99 1.59
C ALA A 53 -11.44 -7.13 0.20
N ILE A 54 -10.22 -6.65 0.02
CA ILE A 54 -9.46 -6.75 -1.23
C ILE A 54 -8.01 -7.11 -0.91
N GLY A 55 -7.27 -7.60 -1.89
CA GLY A 55 -5.85 -7.88 -1.84
C GLY A 55 -5.32 -7.97 -3.25
N ASP A 56 -4.00 -7.99 -3.42
CA ASP A 56 -3.35 -8.24 -4.71
C ASP A 56 -3.95 -7.37 -5.82
N SER A 57 -4.16 -6.09 -5.53
CA SER A 57 -4.88 -5.16 -6.41
C SER A 57 -4.14 -4.91 -7.74
N GLY A 58 -2.89 -5.38 -7.80
CA GLY A 58 -2.12 -5.60 -9.01
C GLY A 58 -1.53 -4.32 -9.58
N TRP A 59 -0.70 -4.49 -10.60
CA TRP A 59 -0.12 -3.37 -11.35
C TRP A 59 0.08 -3.77 -12.81
N SER A 60 0.04 -2.78 -13.72
CA SER A 60 0.43 -2.98 -15.12
C SER A 60 1.03 -1.71 -15.69
N THR A 61 2.14 -1.82 -16.41
CA THR A 61 2.67 -0.73 -17.25
C THR A 61 2.06 -0.71 -18.65
N ALA A 62 1.37 -1.79 -19.05
CA ALA A 62 0.94 -2.03 -20.43
C ALA A 62 -0.53 -1.68 -20.71
N HIS A 63 -1.39 -1.63 -19.68
CA HIS A 63 -2.84 -1.48 -19.86
C HIS A 63 -3.41 -0.34 -19.02
N LYS A 64 -4.09 0.58 -19.71
CA LYS A 64 -4.95 1.60 -19.08
C LYS A 64 -6.42 1.26 -19.34
N PRO A 65 -7.30 1.36 -18.33
CA PRO A 65 -7.01 1.78 -16.95
C PRO A 65 -6.26 0.70 -16.17
N PHE A 66 -5.40 1.11 -15.25
CA PHE A 66 -4.60 0.20 -14.43
C PHE A 66 -5.53 -0.73 -13.60
N PRO A 67 -5.20 -2.03 -13.40
CA PRO A 67 -6.04 -2.97 -12.66
C PRO A 67 -6.47 -2.46 -11.28
N GLN A 68 -5.52 -1.91 -10.52
CA GLN A 68 -5.76 -1.32 -9.20
C GLN A 68 -6.74 -0.15 -9.24
N ARG A 69 -6.68 0.68 -10.29
CA ARG A 69 -7.65 1.76 -10.50
C ARG A 69 -9.05 1.21 -10.79
N LYS A 70 -9.16 0.12 -11.56
CA LYS A 70 -10.46 -0.53 -11.79
C LYS A 70 -11.06 -1.10 -10.52
N ILE A 71 -10.25 -1.71 -9.67
CA ILE A 71 -10.70 -2.19 -8.36
C ILE A 71 -11.17 -1.01 -7.50
N ALA A 72 -10.41 0.08 -7.45
CA ALA A 72 -10.81 1.28 -6.70
C ALA A 72 -12.14 1.87 -7.20
N GLU A 73 -12.37 1.92 -8.53
CA GLU A 73 -13.64 2.35 -9.11
C GLU A 73 -14.83 1.50 -8.65
N LEU A 74 -14.66 0.18 -8.57
CA LEU A 74 -15.68 -0.74 -8.05
C LEU A 74 -15.89 -0.55 -6.55
N MET A 75 -14.82 -0.33 -5.78
CA MET A 75 -14.93 -0.07 -4.34
C MET A 75 -15.68 1.23 -4.06
N VAL A 76 -15.50 2.28 -4.86
CA VAL A 76 -16.23 3.55 -4.70
C VAL A 76 -17.74 3.31 -4.78
N GLN A 77 -18.19 2.43 -5.68
CA GLN A 77 -19.62 2.10 -5.81
C GLN A 77 -20.20 1.41 -4.58
N GLN A 78 -19.38 0.73 -3.79
CA GLN A 78 -19.79 -0.01 -2.59
C GLN A 78 -19.48 0.76 -1.28
N ARG A 79 -18.83 1.92 -1.39
CA ARG A 79 -18.27 2.68 -0.27
C ARG A 79 -19.32 3.04 0.79
N GLU A 80 -20.48 3.53 0.37
CA GLU A 80 -21.53 4.02 1.29
C GLU A 80 -22.16 2.90 2.13
N GLY A 81 -22.15 1.68 1.61
CA GLY A 81 -22.68 0.49 2.30
C GLY A 81 -21.69 -0.15 3.27
N CYS A 82 -20.44 0.31 3.32
CA CYS A 82 -19.38 -0.33 4.08
C CYS A 82 -18.81 0.59 5.18
N ARG A 83 -18.48 0.01 6.34
CA ARG A 83 -17.91 0.75 7.48
C ARG A 83 -16.40 0.93 7.38
N PHE A 84 -15.72 0.02 6.68
CA PHE A 84 -14.28 0.08 6.44
C PHE A 84 -13.87 -0.81 5.27
N VAL A 85 -12.60 -0.69 4.89
CA VAL A 85 -11.92 -1.56 3.91
C VAL A 85 -10.78 -2.31 4.61
N LEU A 86 -10.66 -3.60 4.36
CA LEU A 86 -9.49 -4.41 4.66
C LEU A 86 -8.70 -4.64 3.36
N HIS A 87 -7.44 -4.24 3.32
CA HIS A 87 -6.54 -4.54 2.19
C HIS A 87 -5.51 -5.58 2.64
N THR A 88 -5.58 -6.81 2.14
CA THR A 88 -4.94 -7.99 2.74
C THR A 88 -3.51 -8.24 2.27
N GLY A 89 -2.81 -7.23 1.73
CA GLY A 89 -1.48 -7.41 1.18
C GLY A 89 -1.31 -6.83 -0.21
N ASP A 90 -0.04 -6.68 -0.59
CA ASP A 90 0.44 -6.23 -1.88
C ASP A 90 -0.26 -4.95 -2.33
N VAL A 91 -0.09 -3.94 -1.48
CA VAL A 91 -0.67 -2.61 -1.67
C VAL A 91 0.11 -1.86 -2.75
N ILE A 92 1.42 -2.09 -2.80
CA ILE A 92 2.31 -1.52 -3.79
C ILE A 92 3.05 -2.62 -4.57
N TYR A 93 3.10 -2.44 -5.89
CA TYR A 93 3.93 -3.21 -6.80
C TYR A 93 4.94 -2.28 -7.47
N GLN A 94 6.09 -2.79 -7.96
CA GLN A 94 6.57 -4.17 -7.88
C GLN A 94 7.40 -4.46 -6.62
N VAL A 95 7.92 -3.41 -6.01
CA VAL A 95 8.67 -3.42 -4.75
C VAL A 95 8.13 -2.29 -3.86
N GLY A 96 8.39 -2.34 -2.55
CA GLY A 96 7.91 -1.35 -1.56
C GLY A 96 8.49 0.07 -1.67
N SER A 97 8.86 0.53 -2.87
CA SER A 97 9.46 1.85 -3.11
C SER A 97 8.48 2.99 -2.86
N LYS A 98 8.83 3.91 -1.96
CA LYS A 98 8.06 5.13 -1.69
C LYS A 98 7.81 5.99 -2.94
N GLU A 99 8.72 5.96 -3.90
CA GLU A 99 8.68 6.74 -5.15
C GLU A 99 7.43 6.45 -5.98
N TYR A 100 6.87 5.24 -5.84
CA TYR A 100 5.75 4.79 -6.64
C TYR A 100 4.40 4.86 -5.93
N TYR A 101 4.36 5.20 -4.64
CA TYR A 101 3.10 5.43 -3.92
C TYR A 101 2.20 6.46 -4.61
N PRO A 102 2.70 7.61 -5.12
CA PRO A 102 1.86 8.56 -5.83
C PRO A 102 1.10 7.94 -7.02
N ALA A 103 1.80 7.20 -7.88
CA ALA A 103 1.24 6.66 -9.10
C ALA A 103 0.47 5.35 -8.90
N ASN A 104 0.88 4.53 -7.95
CA ASN A 104 0.40 3.16 -7.78
C ASN A 104 -0.51 3.00 -6.57
N PHE A 105 -0.62 3.97 -5.65
CA PHE A 105 -1.56 3.87 -4.54
C PHE A 105 -2.43 5.11 -4.40
N ILE A 106 -1.80 6.29 -4.27
CA ILE A 106 -2.51 7.55 -4.01
C ILE A 106 -3.44 7.90 -5.17
N GLU A 107 -2.95 7.91 -6.41
CA GLU A 107 -3.75 8.23 -7.58
C GLU A 107 -4.88 7.20 -7.82
N PRO A 108 -4.64 5.87 -7.77
CA PRO A 108 -5.71 4.88 -7.91
C PRO A 108 -6.81 4.99 -6.87
N TYR A 109 -6.47 5.24 -5.59
CA TYR A 109 -7.42 5.27 -4.46
C TYR A 109 -7.83 6.68 -4.03
N ARG A 110 -7.63 7.70 -4.88
CA ARG A 110 -7.82 9.11 -4.53
C ARG A 110 -9.18 9.43 -3.90
N GLU A 111 -10.27 8.76 -4.29
CA GLU A 111 -11.61 8.97 -3.72
C GLU A 111 -11.73 8.54 -2.25
N PHE A 112 -10.82 7.68 -1.78
CA PHE A 112 -10.72 7.25 -0.39
C PHE A 112 -9.80 8.15 0.45
N LEU A 113 -9.14 9.13 -0.16
CA LEU A 113 -8.17 10.01 0.50
C LEU A 113 -8.70 11.44 0.64
N LEU A 114 -8.49 12.04 1.82
CA LEU A 114 -8.69 13.47 1.98
C LEU A 114 -7.67 14.23 1.13
N GLY A 115 -8.15 15.17 0.33
CA GLY A 115 -7.32 15.89 -0.66
C GLY A 115 -7.11 15.13 -1.97
N GLY A 116 -7.81 14.02 -2.19
CA GLY A 116 -7.71 13.20 -3.40
C GLY A 116 -8.04 13.90 -4.73
N GLU A 117 -8.67 15.07 -4.70
CA GLU A 117 -8.82 15.94 -5.89
C GLU A 117 -7.48 16.50 -6.40
N ARG A 118 -6.44 16.49 -5.55
CA ARG A 118 -5.07 16.89 -5.87
C ARG A 118 -4.08 15.84 -5.34
N PRO A 119 -4.09 14.63 -5.89
CA PRO A 119 -3.34 13.50 -5.33
C PRO A 119 -1.83 13.72 -5.33
N GLN A 120 -1.30 14.58 -6.23
CA GLN A 120 0.11 14.94 -6.28
C GLN A 120 0.57 15.77 -5.06
N SER A 121 -0.37 16.33 -4.29
CA SER A 121 -0.09 17.06 -3.05
C SER A 121 -0.09 16.18 -1.80
N ILE A 122 -0.49 14.90 -1.93
CA ILE A 122 -0.57 13.97 -0.80
C ILE A 122 0.80 13.30 -0.63
N PRO A 123 1.47 13.49 0.53
CA PRO A 123 2.71 12.78 0.83
C PRO A 123 2.44 11.29 1.08
N TYR A 124 3.34 10.42 0.63
CA TYR A 124 3.19 8.96 0.74
C TYR A 124 3.15 8.45 2.18
N ASP A 125 3.73 9.18 3.13
CA ASP A 125 3.85 8.80 4.54
C ASP A 125 2.83 9.51 5.44
N ARG A 126 1.98 10.36 4.88
CA ARG A 126 0.95 11.11 5.62
C ARG A 126 -0.35 11.20 4.83
N MET A 127 -0.90 10.02 4.57
CA MET A 127 -2.21 9.84 3.96
C MET A 127 -3.29 9.84 5.05
N VAL A 128 -4.40 10.53 4.79
CA VAL A 128 -5.59 10.51 5.65
C VAL A 128 -6.76 9.99 4.83
N PHE A 129 -7.36 8.90 5.28
CA PHE A 129 -8.48 8.29 4.58
C PHE A 129 -9.82 8.89 5.00
N SER A 130 -10.73 9.05 4.04
CA SER A 130 -12.11 9.52 4.24
C SER A 130 -13.07 8.39 4.64
N LEU A 131 -12.62 7.13 4.55
CA LEU A 131 -13.22 5.92 5.09
C LEU A 131 -12.10 5.10 5.74
N PRO A 132 -12.28 4.45 6.90
CA PRO A 132 -11.22 3.63 7.48
C PRO A 132 -10.74 2.54 6.51
N VAL A 133 -9.44 2.52 6.24
CA VAL A 133 -8.75 1.49 5.43
C VAL A 133 -7.67 0.86 6.29
N PHE A 134 -7.70 -0.48 6.39
CA PHE A 134 -6.76 -1.27 7.18
C PHE A 134 -5.92 -2.13 6.24
N PRO A 135 -4.76 -1.63 5.77
CA PRO A 135 -3.85 -2.42 4.98
C PRO A 135 -2.98 -3.33 5.84
N ALA A 136 -2.77 -4.55 5.37
CA ALA A 136 -1.69 -5.43 5.80
C ALA A 136 -0.62 -5.45 4.69
N PRO A 137 0.69 -5.50 5.03
CA PRO A 137 1.73 -5.68 4.04
C PRO A 137 1.78 -7.13 3.54
N GLY A 138 1.79 -7.29 2.23
CA GLY A 138 2.09 -8.53 1.51
C GLY A 138 3.56 -8.62 1.13
N ASN A 139 3.94 -9.65 0.38
CA ASN A 139 5.35 -9.89 0.03
C ASN A 139 5.94 -8.77 -0.83
N HIS A 140 5.19 -8.22 -1.80
CA HIS A 140 5.69 -7.14 -2.65
C HIS A 140 5.97 -5.86 -1.86
N ASP A 141 5.22 -5.61 -0.80
CA ASP A 141 5.47 -4.50 0.12
C ASP A 141 6.79 -4.67 0.89
N TYR A 142 7.26 -5.91 1.09
CA TYR A 142 8.56 -6.22 1.71
C TYR A 142 9.72 -6.29 0.72
N TYR A 143 9.47 -6.48 -0.58
CA TYR A 143 10.54 -6.63 -1.55
C TYR A 143 11.47 -5.42 -1.58
N ASP A 144 12.77 -5.70 -1.66
CA ASP A 144 13.81 -4.69 -1.74
C ASP A 144 14.51 -4.70 -3.10
N LEU A 145 15.15 -3.59 -3.41
CA LEU A 145 15.93 -3.37 -4.62
C LEU A 145 17.37 -3.09 -4.23
N SER A 146 18.33 -3.79 -4.84
CA SER A 146 19.74 -3.48 -4.60
C SER A 146 20.05 -2.03 -5.04
N GLY A 147 20.74 -1.26 -4.19
CA GLY A 147 21.01 0.16 -4.48
C GLY A 147 21.84 0.38 -5.75
N PHE A 148 22.72 -0.57 -6.11
CA PHE A 148 23.44 -0.56 -7.38
C PHE A 148 22.48 -0.65 -8.58
N LEU A 149 21.49 -1.53 -8.51
CA LEU A 149 20.49 -1.67 -9.56
C LEU A 149 19.58 -0.43 -9.63
N GLY A 150 19.15 0.11 -8.49
CA GLY A 150 18.41 1.36 -8.45
C GLY A 150 19.17 2.49 -9.17
N ALA A 151 20.47 2.62 -8.91
CA ALA A 151 21.31 3.59 -9.62
C ALA A 151 21.41 3.29 -11.13
N LEU A 152 21.58 2.02 -11.53
CA LEU A 152 21.66 1.63 -12.94
C LEU A 152 20.34 1.89 -13.69
N VAL A 153 19.20 1.58 -13.09
CA VAL A 153 17.87 1.87 -13.66
C VAL A 153 17.74 3.37 -13.93
N GLN A 154 18.14 4.20 -12.98
CA GLN A 154 18.03 5.66 -13.12
C GLN A 154 19.04 6.21 -14.13
N ALA A 155 20.27 5.72 -14.14
CA ALA A 155 21.30 6.13 -15.11
C ALA A 155 20.93 5.78 -16.56
N THR A 156 20.22 4.68 -16.79
CA THR A 156 19.79 4.26 -18.13
C THR A 156 18.50 4.92 -18.60
N ARG A 157 17.78 5.66 -17.75
CA ARG A 157 16.51 6.33 -18.09
C ARG A 157 16.59 7.22 -19.36
N PRO A 158 17.53 8.16 -19.51
CA PRO A 158 17.58 9.02 -20.70
C PRO A 158 17.82 8.23 -21.98
N LEU A 159 18.68 7.20 -21.92
CA LEU A 159 18.95 6.31 -23.05
C LEU A 159 17.71 5.50 -23.43
N ARG A 160 16.97 4.96 -22.45
CA ARG A 160 15.73 4.23 -22.69
C ARG A 160 14.68 5.12 -23.36
N THR A 161 14.53 6.36 -22.88
CA THR A 161 13.64 7.35 -23.51
C THR A 161 14.05 7.64 -24.96
N LEU A 162 15.36 7.83 -25.22
CA LEU A 162 15.87 8.08 -26.57
C LEU A 162 15.62 6.90 -27.53
N LEU A 163 15.70 5.66 -27.01
CA LEU A 163 15.48 4.43 -27.77
C LEU A 163 13.99 4.05 -27.88
N GLY A 164 13.06 4.86 -27.36
CA GLY A 164 11.63 4.54 -27.35
C GLY A 164 11.25 3.36 -26.46
N LEU A 165 12.14 2.97 -25.52
CA LEU A 165 11.89 1.93 -24.53
C LEU A 165 11.12 2.51 -23.33
N PRO A 166 10.42 1.67 -22.53
CA PRO A 166 9.73 2.14 -21.33
C PRO A 166 10.68 2.91 -20.39
N ALA A 167 10.38 4.19 -20.17
CA ALA A 167 11.18 5.06 -19.31
C ALA A 167 10.96 4.78 -17.82
N GLU A 168 9.73 4.40 -17.45
CA GLU A 168 9.34 4.03 -16.09
C GLU A 168 9.29 2.49 -15.98
N LEU A 169 10.19 1.90 -15.19
CA LEU A 169 10.23 0.45 -14.95
C LEU A 169 9.56 0.04 -13.65
N ASN A 170 8.91 0.98 -12.95
CA ASN A 170 8.32 0.76 -11.64
C ASN A 170 9.34 0.28 -10.58
N LEU A 171 10.58 0.76 -10.71
CA LEU A 171 11.72 0.45 -9.84
C LEU A 171 12.40 1.75 -9.43
N GLY A 172 12.40 2.03 -8.13
CA GLY A 172 12.92 3.27 -7.58
C GLY A 172 14.43 3.24 -7.41
N TRP A 173 14.96 4.18 -6.61
CA TRP A 173 16.36 4.14 -6.17
C TRP A 173 16.64 3.01 -5.18
N HIS A 174 15.60 2.62 -4.44
CA HIS A 174 15.63 1.62 -3.38
C HIS A 174 14.25 0.96 -3.26
N GLY A 175 14.16 -0.24 -2.71
CA GLY A 175 12.88 -0.91 -2.46
C GLY A 175 12.26 -0.50 -1.12
N SER A 176 11.71 -1.47 -0.39
CA SER A 176 10.97 -1.24 0.85
C SER A 176 11.81 -0.89 2.07
N HIS A 177 13.13 -1.18 2.06
CA HIS A 177 13.98 -1.22 3.27
C HIS A 177 13.43 -2.10 4.40
N CYS A 178 12.58 -3.09 4.06
CA CYS A 178 11.85 -4.07 4.89
C CYS A 178 10.40 -3.72 5.31
N GLY A 179 9.71 -2.94 4.49
CA GLY A 179 8.26 -2.66 4.58
C GLY A 179 7.85 -1.75 5.73
#